data_AF-A0A2E0SFH9-F1
#
_entry.id   AF-A0A2E0SFH9-F1
#
_cell.length_a   1.000
_cell.length_b   1.000
_cell.length_c   1.000
_cell.angle_alpha   90.00
_cell.angle_beta   90.00
_cell.angle_gamma   90.00
#
_symmetry.space_group_name_H-M   'P 1'
#
loop_
_entity.id
_entity.type
_entity.pdbx_description
1 polymer ?
#
loop_
_entity_poly.entity_id
_entity_poly.type
_entity_poly.pdbx_seq_one_letter_code
_entity_poly.pdbx_strand_id
1 'polypeptide(L)'
;MISHNFLDSIFKNTLIVCNLQNYKEYKYTFTDFVELLNSNNFKKPIYQTSVDNDKINEMMESYKTYPEFFYFKNKIVLAYVPSEQNNIYIMDGQHRIELIKNLNLINYNDYIYICCYIIDDENKMKLLFDELNKDSYKNHNYVFLDDFSKNLHNKFTEYLETNYSIYFESKKKKEAYRKTISEFLNSIVFENYLLKFNNFEELKRDFESANFQFNWTIKYKDLFNNNNKLFYKDEYDCVNSGIIFTLKNNNFNEYLLNRKIVPSHKFKKDKKRISKKLKKEVWLKEFGNKKTGKCPYKNCKNTITENDYSCGHIISEYNGGETDINNLKPMCYGCNNRLGKRNWIL
;
A
#
# COMPACT_ATOMS: atom_id res chain seq x y z
N MET A 1 -1.46 23.48 26.93
CA MET A 1 -0.43 23.29 27.99
C MET A 1 0.10 21.84 28.01
N ILE A 2 0.21 21.16 26.85
CA ILE A 2 0.36 19.67 26.81
C ILE A 2 1.43 19.19 25.80
N SER A 3 2.34 20.06 25.33
CA SER A 3 3.63 19.61 24.75
C SER A 3 4.62 19.12 25.83
N HIS A 4 4.20 19.13 27.10
CA HIS A 4 5.04 19.14 28.30
C HIS A 4 5.64 17.79 28.70
N ASN A 5 5.93 16.89 27.76
CA ASN A 5 6.94 15.89 28.05
C ASN A 5 7.65 15.26 26.81
N PHE A 6 8.12 15.95 25.74
CA PHE A 6 8.62 15.33 24.45
C PHE A 6 9.61 14.16 24.60
N LEU A 7 9.14 12.96 24.92
CA LEU A 7 9.99 11.93 25.54
C LEU A 7 10.82 12.49 26.71
N ASP A 8 10.23 13.25 27.64
CA ASP A 8 10.75 14.62 27.84
C ASP A 8 12.20 14.85 28.17
N SER A 9 12.70 15.76 27.34
CA SER A 9 14.09 16.05 27.04
C SER A 9 14.86 14.77 26.70
N ILE A 10 14.22 13.89 25.95
CA ILE A 10 14.68 12.55 25.54
C ILE A 10 15.29 11.72 26.68
N PHE A 11 14.57 11.82 27.80
CA PHE A 11 14.85 11.36 29.15
C PHE A 11 15.77 12.28 29.99
N LYS A 12 15.66 13.60 29.81
CA LYS A 12 16.28 14.69 30.60
C LYS A 12 17.80 14.74 30.75
N ASN A 13 18.48 13.89 30.02
CA ASN A 13 19.89 13.55 30.01
C ASN A 13 19.87 12.22 29.22
N THR A 14 20.98 11.70 28.74
CA THR A 14 21.09 10.23 28.69
C THR A 14 21.30 9.72 30.13
N LEU A 15 20.40 10.04 31.08
CA LEU A 15 20.63 10.10 32.55
C LEU A 15 22.12 10.03 32.97
N ILE A 16 22.84 11.09 32.57
CA ILE A 16 24.23 11.49 32.80
C ILE A 16 25.28 10.43 32.42
N VAL A 17 25.32 9.96 31.16
CA VAL A 17 26.43 9.13 30.61
C VAL A 17 26.57 7.72 31.26
N CYS A 18 25.88 7.44 32.38
CA CYS A 18 26.19 6.31 33.28
C CYS A 18 25.00 5.39 33.61
N ASN A 19 24.63 4.53 32.68
CA ASN A 19 24.18 3.17 32.99
C ASN A 19 22.88 2.95 33.80
N LEU A 20 21.82 2.59 33.04
CA LEU A 20 20.69 1.72 33.38
C LEU A 20 19.34 2.39 33.69
N GLN A 21 18.69 2.88 32.62
CA GLN A 21 17.34 2.46 32.22
C GLN A 21 17.17 2.75 30.72
N ASN A 22 17.28 1.72 29.85
CA ASN A 22 17.34 1.92 28.39
C ASN A 22 15.96 2.06 27.73
N TYR A 23 14.89 2.10 28.51
CA TYR A 23 13.52 2.27 28.02
C TYR A 23 12.61 2.96 29.04
N LYS A 24 11.53 3.59 28.56
CA LYS A 24 10.40 4.07 29.37
C LYS A 24 9.11 4.02 28.59
N GLU A 25 8.04 3.84 29.33
CA GLU A 25 6.69 3.87 28.81
C GLU A 25 6.05 5.22 29.09
N TYR A 26 5.35 5.76 28.09
CA TYR A 26 4.60 7.00 28.20
C TYR A 26 3.16 6.73 27.83
N LYS A 27 2.22 7.34 28.56
CA LYS A 27 0.81 7.32 28.21
C LYS A 27 0.44 8.65 27.57
N TYR A 28 -0.09 8.60 26.35
CA TYR A 28 -0.58 9.78 25.63
C TYR A 28 -2.04 9.61 25.27
N THR A 29 -2.80 10.70 25.22
CA THR A 29 -4.05 10.71 24.45
C THR A 29 -3.72 10.68 22.95
N PHE A 30 -4.68 10.29 22.12
CA PHE A 30 -4.52 10.35 20.66
C PHE A 30 -4.21 11.76 20.19
N THR A 31 -4.91 12.76 20.75
CA THR A 31 -4.66 14.17 20.42
C THR A 31 -3.24 14.58 20.76
N ASP A 32 -2.77 14.32 22.00
CA ASP A 32 -1.41 14.70 22.42
C ASP A 32 -0.34 13.97 21.59
N PHE A 33 -0.57 12.69 21.27
CA PHE A 33 0.36 11.92 20.45
C PHE A 33 0.42 12.41 18.99
N VAL A 34 -0.71 12.85 18.42
CA VAL A 34 -0.72 13.44 17.08
C VAL A 34 0.01 14.78 17.07
N GLU A 35 -0.16 15.60 18.10
CA GLU A 35 0.62 16.84 18.27
C GLU A 35 2.12 16.56 18.38
N LEU A 36 2.52 15.53 19.15
CA LEU A 36 3.89 15.04 19.27
C LEU A 36 4.51 14.69 17.91
N LEU A 37 3.77 13.91 17.10
CA LEU A 37 4.19 13.47 15.78
C LEU A 37 4.35 14.63 14.80
N ASN A 38 3.48 15.63 14.87
CA ASN A 38 3.50 16.78 13.97
C ASN A 38 4.62 17.78 14.31
N SER A 39 5.05 17.81 15.58
CA SER A 39 6.06 18.76 16.07
C SER A 39 7.50 18.27 15.94
N ASN A 40 7.73 16.99 15.59
CA ASN A 40 9.06 16.37 15.62
C ASN A 40 9.32 15.42 14.45
N ASN A 41 10.59 15.12 14.20
CA ASN A 41 10.99 14.29 13.06
C ASN A 41 11.00 12.79 13.42
N PHE A 42 9.88 12.13 13.14
CA PHE A 42 9.76 10.67 13.25
C PHE A 42 10.15 10.00 11.93
N LYS A 43 11.17 9.16 12.00
CA LYS A 43 11.68 8.37 10.88
C LYS A 43 11.21 6.92 10.98
N LYS A 44 11.34 6.21 9.87
CA LYS A 44 11.20 4.76 9.81
C LYS A 44 12.57 4.17 9.49
N PRO A 45 12.92 3.01 10.06
CA PRO A 45 14.08 2.29 9.57
C PRO A 45 13.93 1.98 8.07
N ILE A 46 15.01 2.07 7.31
CA ILE A 46 15.01 1.86 5.85
C ILE A 46 14.49 0.47 5.44
N TYR A 47 14.64 -0.52 6.32
CA TYR A 47 14.20 -1.89 6.13
C TYR A 47 12.75 -2.15 6.59
N GLN A 48 12.05 -1.16 7.16
CA GLN A 48 10.66 -1.33 7.60
C GLN A 48 9.70 -1.27 6.40
N THR A 49 8.75 -2.22 6.31
CA THR A 49 7.77 -2.24 5.21
C THR A 49 6.91 -0.98 5.15
N SER A 50 6.46 -0.58 3.96
CA SER A 50 5.49 0.49 3.76
C SER A 50 4.16 0.25 4.50
N VAL A 51 3.44 1.35 4.77
CA VAL A 51 2.09 1.31 5.36
C VAL A 51 1.09 0.73 4.35
N ASP A 52 0.20 -0.14 4.85
CA ASP A 52 -0.91 -0.73 4.11
C ASP A 52 -2.22 -0.02 4.43
N ASN A 53 -2.79 0.68 3.45
CA ASN A 53 -4.02 1.45 3.63
C ASN A 53 -5.26 0.56 3.81
N ASP A 54 -5.31 -0.59 3.14
CA ASP A 54 -6.44 -1.51 3.27
C ASP A 54 -6.46 -2.07 4.70
N LYS A 55 -5.28 -2.37 5.26
CA LYS A 55 -5.15 -2.77 6.66
C LYS A 55 -5.60 -1.67 7.62
N ILE A 56 -5.29 -0.41 7.35
CA ILE A 56 -5.75 0.71 8.18
C ILE A 56 -7.29 0.81 8.15
N ASN A 57 -7.90 0.63 6.98
CA ASN A 57 -9.36 0.66 6.84
C ASN A 57 -10.01 -0.46 7.65
N GLU A 58 -9.49 -1.69 7.58
CA GLU A 58 -9.95 -2.81 8.42
C GLU A 58 -9.81 -2.48 9.92
N MET A 59 -8.70 -1.86 10.32
CA MET A 59 -8.47 -1.46 11.71
C MET A 59 -9.46 -0.37 12.16
N MET A 60 -9.77 0.61 11.29
CA MET A 60 -10.76 1.66 11.54
C MET A 60 -12.17 1.06 11.73
N GLU A 61 -12.56 0.13 10.87
CA GLU A 61 -13.85 -0.57 10.99
C GLU A 61 -13.92 -1.36 12.30
N SER A 62 -12.89 -2.17 12.58
CA SER A 62 -12.79 -2.93 13.84
C SER A 62 -12.86 -2.03 15.08
N TYR A 63 -12.19 -0.88 15.07
CA TYR A 63 -12.20 0.06 16.18
C TYR A 63 -13.58 0.68 16.39
N LYS A 64 -14.27 1.05 15.30
CA LYS A 64 -15.63 1.60 15.38
C LYS A 64 -16.65 0.60 15.89
N THR A 65 -16.46 -0.69 15.61
CA THR A 65 -17.36 -1.75 16.08
C THR A 65 -17.05 -2.19 17.50
N TYR A 66 -15.76 -2.35 17.84
CA TYR A 66 -15.30 -2.89 19.12
C TYR A 66 -14.07 -2.10 19.63
N PRO A 67 -14.24 -0.86 20.10
CA PRO A 67 -13.12 -0.02 20.54
C PRO A 67 -12.32 -0.66 21.69
N GLU A 68 -12.97 -1.43 22.56
CA GLU A 68 -12.35 -2.14 23.67
C GLU A 68 -11.28 -3.16 23.24
N PHE A 69 -11.37 -3.71 22.02
CA PHE A 69 -10.35 -4.61 21.49
C PHE A 69 -9.07 -3.88 21.08
N PHE A 70 -9.06 -2.55 21.06
CA PHE A 70 -7.84 -1.80 20.85
C PHE A 70 -6.88 -1.87 22.04
N TYR A 71 -7.37 -2.09 23.27
CA TYR A 71 -6.56 -2.02 24.48
C TYR A 71 -5.38 -3.01 24.51
N PHE A 72 -5.51 -4.20 23.93
CA PHE A 72 -4.38 -5.13 23.85
C PHE A 72 -3.41 -4.83 22.69
N LYS A 73 -3.76 -3.88 21.81
CA LYS A 73 -2.96 -3.44 20.65
C LYS A 73 -2.40 -2.02 20.82
N ASN A 74 -2.72 -1.33 21.91
CA ASN A 74 -2.45 0.11 22.10
C ASN A 74 -1.01 0.45 22.51
N LYS A 75 -0.04 -0.40 22.16
CA LYS A 75 1.40 -0.15 22.36
C LYS A 75 2.08 0.23 21.05
N ILE A 76 2.98 1.21 21.08
CA ILE A 76 3.85 1.59 19.96
C ILE A 76 5.28 1.59 20.49
N VAL A 77 6.21 1.05 19.70
CA VAL A 77 7.62 1.00 20.07
C VAL A 77 8.41 2.00 19.24
N LEU A 78 9.15 2.86 19.94
CA LEU A 78 10.05 3.85 19.35
C LEU A 78 11.49 3.57 19.80
N ALA A 79 12.45 3.92 18.96
CA ALA A 79 13.86 3.99 19.31
C ALA A 79 14.34 5.42 19.09
N TYR A 80 14.96 6.01 20.11
CA TYR A 80 15.65 7.27 20.01
C TYR A 80 17.15 7.02 19.86
N VAL A 81 17.76 7.71 18.88
CA VAL A 81 19.20 7.69 18.64
C VAL A 81 19.78 9.07 18.96
N PRO A 82 20.57 9.21 20.05
CA PRO A 82 21.24 10.46 20.39
C PRO A 82 22.14 10.92 19.23
N SER A 83 21.84 12.07 18.65
CA SER A 83 22.57 12.64 17.51
C SER A 83 22.29 14.14 17.43
N GLU A 84 23.07 14.92 16.68
CA GLU A 84 22.81 16.37 16.52
C GLU A 84 21.38 16.66 15.99
N GLN A 85 20.78 15.71 15.28
CA GLN A 85 19.44 15.80 14.71
C GLN A 85 18.34 15.15 15.57
N ASN A 86 18.70 14.50 16.69
CA ASN A 86 17.79 13.81 17.62
C ASN A 86 16.76 12.92 16.90
N ASN A 87 17.25 11.87 16.21
CA ASN A 87 16.42 11.00 15.40
C ASN A 87 15.55 10.05 16.25
N ILE A 88 14.25 9.98 15.95
CA ILE A 88 13.32 9.00 16.55
C ILE A 88 12.81 8.08 15.45
N TYR A 89 12.98 6.78 15.66
CA TYR A 89 12.57 5.74 14.72
C TYR A 89 11.36 4.99 15.25
N ILE A 90 10.38 4.79 14.36
CA ILE A 90 9.20 3.96 14.64
C ILE A 90 9.60 2.49 14.43
N MET A 91 9.83 1.77 15.52
CA MET A 91 10.27 0.36 15.47
C MET A 91 9.09 -0.58 15.26
N ASP A 92 7.97 -0.31 15.93
CA ASP A 92 6.72 -1.06 15.78
C ASP A 92 5.50 -0.14 15.94
N GLY A 93 4.43 -0.44 15.21
CA GLY A 93 3.14 0.24 15.35
C GLY A 93 2.83 1.29 14.28
N GLN A 94 3.57 1.36 13.18
CA GLN A 94 3.30 2.33 12.10
C GLN A 94 1.84 2.35 11.57
N HIS A 95 1.15 1.20 11.48
CA HIS A 95 -0.27 1.16 11.06
C HIS A 95 -1.20 1.71 12.15
N ARG A 96 -0.83 1.52 13.44
CA ARG A 96 -1.55 2.08 14.58
C ARG A 96 -1.37 3.59 14.65
N ILE A 97 -0.18 4.11 14.35
CA ILE A 97 0.06 5.56 14.22
C ILE A 97 -0.90 6.17 13.18
N GLU A 98 -1.00 5.58 11.99
CA GLU A 98 -1.89 6.08 10.94
C GLU A 98 -3.38 5.90 11.29
N LEU A 99 -3.75 4.81 11.98
CA LEU A 99 -5.08 4.65 12.58
C LEU A 99 -5.41 5.80 13.53
N ILE A 100 -4.51 6.11 14.47
CA ILE A 100 -4.69 7.17 15.48
C ILE A 100 -4.87 8.53 14.81
N LYS A 101 -4.05 8.85 13.81
CA LYS A 101 -4.21 10.09 13.01
C LYS A 101 -5.61 10.16 12.40
N ASN A 102 -6.07 9.09 11.77
CA ASN A 102 -7.39 9.04 11.14
C ASN A 102 -8.54 9.14 12.16
N LEU A 103 -8.41 8.51 13.33
CA LEU A 103 -9.38 8.60 14.43
C LEU A 103 -9.45 10.01 15.02
N ASN A 104 -8.30 10.66 15.22
CA ASN A 104 -8.24 12.02 15.73
C ASN A 104 -8.91 13.03 14.78
N LEU A 105 -8.79 12.83 13.46
CA LEU A 105 -9.49 13.66 12.45
C LEU A 105 -11.02 13.58 12.52
N ILE A 106 -11.57 12.50 13.07
CA ILE A 106 -13.01 12.31 13.28
C ILE A 106 -13.41 12.45 14.76
N ASN A 107 -12.58 13.15 15.56
CA ASN A 107 -12.80 13.49 16.97
C ASN A 107 -12.90 12.29 17.93
N TYR A 108 -12.31 11.15 17.59
CA TYR A 108 -12.10 10.07 18.56
C TYR A 108 -10.81 10.31 19.33
N ASN A 109 -10.87 10.20 20.65
CA ASN A 109 -9.72 10.38 21.53
C ASN A 109 -9.70 9.29 22.61
N ASP A 110 -8.72 8.41 22.54
CA ASP A 110 -8.43 7.37 23.54
C ASP A 110 -6.93 7.42 23.86
N TYR A 111 -6.40 6.41 24.56
CA TYR A 111 -5.03 6.39 25.03
C TYR A 111 -4.16 5.38 24.27
N ILE A 112 -2.90 5.76 24.10
CA ILE A 112 -1.83 4.93 23.59
C ILE A 112 -0.67 4.89 24.58
N TYR A 113 0.03 3.76 24.61
CA TYR A 113 1.27 3.59 25.36
C TYR A 113 2.45 3.57 24.38
N ILE A 114 3.41 4.43 24.61
CA ILE A 114 4.62 4.56 23.82
C ILE A 114 5.77 3.97 24.63
N CYS A 115 6.32 2.85 24.18
CA CYS A 115 7.56 2.29 24.71
C CYS A 115 8.73 2.88 23.91
N CYS A 116 9.48 3.80 24.51
CA CYS A 116 10.63 4.43 23.86
C CYS A 116 11.93 3.88 24.42
N TYR A 117 12.81 3.37 23.55
CA TYR A 117 14.16 2.90 23.87
C TYR A 117 15.19 3.97 23.53
N ILE A 118 16.22 4.13 24.35
CA ILE A 118 17.40 4.94 24.02
C ILE A 118 18.48 4.00 23.51
N ILE A 119 18.94 4.22 22.28
CA ILE A 119 19.89 3.34 21.60
C ILE A 119 21.02 4.17 21.01
N ASP A 120 22.24 3.92 21.47
CA ASP A 120 23.49 4.54 21.03
C ASP A 120 24.25 3.71 19.98
N ASP A 121 23.75 2.51 19.67
CA ASP A 121 24.39 1.53 18.80
C ASP A 121 23.42 1.06 17.70
N GLU A 122 23.81 1.25 16.44
CA GLU A 122 23.03 0.83 15.27
C GLU A 122 22.73 -0.69 15.29
N ASN A 123 23.65 -1.51 15.80
CA ASN A 123 23.45 -2.96 15.91
C ASN A 123 22.34 -3.29 16.91
N LYS A 124 22.26 -2.59 18.05
CA LYS A 124 21.15 -2.75 19.01
C LYS A 124 19.83 -2.30 18.42
N MET A 125 19.82 -1.27 17.57
CA MET A 125 18.61 -0.82 16.89
C MET A 125 18.09 -1.88 15.92
N LYS A 126 18.99 -2.49 15.14
CA LYS A 126 18.68 -3.61 14.25
C LYS A 126 18.17 -4.82 15.04
N LEU A 127 18.83 -5.17 16.14
CA LEU A 127 18.42 -6.26 17.03
C LEU A 127 17.01 -6.01 17.61
N LEU A 128 16.73 -4.80 18.12
CA LEU A 128 15.40 -4.45 18.63
C LEU A 128 14.33 -4.60 17.55
N PHE A 129 14.61 -4.12 16.32
CA PHE A 129 13.69 -4.31 15.22
C PHE A 129 13.45 -5.79 14.91
N ASP A 130 14.52 -6.57 14.83
CA ASP A 130 14.46 -8.00 14.54
C ASP A 130 13.62 -8.71 15.60
N GLU A 131 13.90 -8.53 16.89
CA GLU A 131 13.13 -9.12 18.00
C GLU A 131 11.63 -8.79 17.95
N LEU A 132 11.27 -7.51 17.73
CA LEU A 132 9.88 -7.07 17.64
C LEU A 132 9.14 -7.68 16.44
N ASN A 133 9.88 -8.09 15.41
CA ASN A 133 9.35 -8.50 14.12
C ASN A 133 9.63 -9.96 13.77
N LYS A 134 10.21 -10.77 14.65
CA LYS A 134 10.42 -12.21 14.43
C LYS A 134 9.13 -12.94 14.04
N ASP A 135 8.04 -12.61 14.72
CA ASP A 135 6.72 -13.20 14.48
C ASP A 135 5.92 -12.43 13.39
N SER A 136 6.49 -11.36 12.84
CA SER A 136 5.84 -10.54 11.83
C SER A 136 6.07 -11.10 10.44
N TYR A 137 5.02 -11.71 9.87
CA TYR A 137 5.04 -12.18 8.48
C TYR A 137 5.48 -11.10 7.46
N LYS A 138 5.30 -9.81 7.78
CA LYS A 138 5.62 -8.69 6.89
C LYS A 138 7.12 -8.43 6.76
N ASN A 139 7.86 -8.58 7.86
CA ASN A 139 9.29 -8.29 7.95
C ASN A 139 10.14 -9.56 8.02
N HIS A 140 9.51 -10.72 8.16
CA HIS A 140 10.13 -12.04 8.25
C HIS A 140 11.31 -12.18 7.27
N ASN A 141 11.08 -11.92 5.98
CA ASN A 141 12.11 -12.09 4.95
C ASN A 141 13.38 -11.27 5.20
N TYR A 142 13.28 -10.05 5.73
CA TYR A 142 14.45 -9.24 6.07
C TYR A 142 15.13 -9.73 7.35
N VAL A 143 14.34 -10.03 8.39
CA VAL A 143 14.83 -10.37 9.74
C VAL A 143 15.75 -11.61 9.70
N PHE A 144 15.45 -12.59 8.83
CA PHE A 144 16.21 -13.84 8.71
C PHE A 144 17.42 -13.78 7.77
N LEU A 145 17.71 -12.64 7.14
CA LEU A 145 18.92 -12.48 6.34
C LEU A 145 20.18 -12.44 7.23
N ASP A 146 21.28 -12.98 6.71
CA ASP A 146 22.60 -12.77 7.30
C ASP A 146 23.03 -11.29 7.19
N ASP A 147 24.07 -10.89 7.95
CA ASP A 147 24.48 -9.48 8.02
C ASP A 147 24.95 -8.91 6.69
N PHE A 148 25.61 -9.72 5.86
CA PHE A 148 26.06 -9.30 4.54
C PHE A 148 24.86 -9.07 3.62
N SER A 149 23.90 -9.99 3.61
CA SER A 149 22.63 -9.85 2.87
C SER A 149 21.80 -8.67 3.34
N LYS A 150 21.75 -8.39 4.64
CA LYS A 150 21.10 -7.19 5.18
C LYS A 150 21.81 -5.91 4.73
N ASN A 151 23.14 -5.90 4.61
CA ASN A 151 23.88 -4.76 4.06
C ASN A 151 23.55 -4.51 2.58
N LEU A 152 23.53 -5.57 1.76
CA LEU A 152 23.12 -5.47 0.35
C LEU A 152 21.68 -4.99 0.22
N HIS A 153 20.76 -5.53 1.02
CA HIS A 153 19.37 -5.10 1.07
C HIS A 153 19.26 -3.61 1.35
N ASN A 154 19.91 -3.11 2.41
CA ASN A 154 19.82 -1.71 2.81
C ASN A 154 20.37 -0.77 1.73
N LYS A 155 21.54 -1.09 1.14
CA LYS A 155 22.10 -0.32 0.02
C LYS A 155 21.17 -0.30 -1.19
N PHE A 156 20.53 -1.44 -1.48
CA PHE A 156 19.58 -1.51 -2.58
C PHE A 156 18.31 -0.72 -2.31
N THR A 157 17.79 -0.76 -1.09
CA THR A 157 16.66 0.09 -0.69
C THR A 157 17.00 1.57 -0.87
N GLU A 158 18.15 2.01 -0.36
CA GLU A 158 18.59 3.41 -0.48
C GLU A 158 18.70 3.83 -1.96
N TYR A 159 19.32 2.99 -2.79
CA TYR A 159 19.42 3.23 -4.22
C TYR A 159 18.03 3.35 -4.88
N LEU A 160 17.07 2.50 -4.52
CA LEU A 160 15.69 2.59 -5.04
C LEU A 160 14.98 3.86 -4.57
N GLU A 161 15.14 4.25 -3.30
CA GLU A 161 14.56 5.47 -2.73
C GLU A 161 15.12 6.73 -3.41
N THR A 162 16.44 6.80 -3.59
CA THR A 162 17.11 7.95 -4.21
C THR A 162 16.76 8.10 -5.69
N ASN A 163 16.76 7.01 -6.44
CA ASN A 163 16.70 7.08 -7.91
C ASN A 163 15.31 6.83 -8.49
N TYR A 164 14.44 6.11 -7.76
CA TYR A 164 13.19 5.60 -8.32
C TYR A 164 11.95 5.81 -7.45
N SER A 165 12.05 6.48 -6.30
CA SER A 165 10.92 6.68 -5.37
C SER A 165 9.66 7.23 -6.04
N ILE A 166 9.79 8.14 -7.01
CA ILE A 166 8.66 8.73 -7.75
C ILE A 166 7.85 7.70 -8.58
N TYR A 167 8.46 6.56 -8.92
CA TYR A 167 7.84 5.49 -9.70
C TYR A 167 7.19 4.41 -8.82
N PHE A 168 7.36 4.48 -7.50
CA PHE A 168 6.71 3.57 -6.55
C PHE A 168 5.51 4.25 -5.86
N GLU A 169 4.58 3.44 -5.36
CA GLU A 169 3.59 3.92 -4.41
C GLU A 169 4.22 4.14 -3.03
N SER A 170 3.85 5.23 -2.37
CA SER A 170 4.27 5.52 -0.98
C SER A 170 3.54 4.64 0.04
N LYS A 171 2.34 4.15 -0.28
CA LYS A 171 1.52 3.28 0.58
C LYS A 171 0.96 2.12 -0.23
N LYS A 172 0.93 0.94 0.39
CA LYS A 172 0.38 -0.28 -0.22
C LYS A 172 -1.14 -0.18 -0.31
N LYS A 173 -1.66 -0.51 -1.49
CA LYS A 173 -3.10 -0.59 -1.81
C LYS A 173 -3.32 -1.79 -2.73
N LYS A 174 -4.42 -2.51 -2.53
CA LYS A 174 -4.79 -3.70 -3.33
C LYS A 174 -5.11 -3.38 -4.78
N GLU A 175 -5.78 -2.25 -5.05
CA GLU A 175 -6.17 -1.83 -6.40
C GLU A 175 -5.11 -0.92 -7.08
N ALA A 176 -3.94 -0.72 -6.48
CA ALA A 176 -2.87 0.06 -7.11
C ALA A 176 -2.21 -0.71 -8.28
N TYR A 177 -1.76 0.03 -9.29
CA TYR A 177 -1.06 -0.55 -10.45
C TYR A 177 0.47 -0.57 -10.31
N ARG A 178 1.00 0.15 -9.31
CA ARG A 178 2.42 0.20 -8.97
C ARG A 178 2.65 -0.36 -7.57
N LYS A 179 3.79 -1.03 -7.39
CA LYS A 179 4.28 -1.58 -6.12
C LYS A 179 4.74 -0.44 -5.22
N THR A 180 4.80 -0.68 -3.91
CA THR A 180 5.72 0.04 -3.04
C THR A 180 7.12 -0.56 -3.15
N ILE A 181 8.16 0.16 -2.70
CA ILE A 181 9.53 -0.38 -2.62
C ILE A 181 9.54 -1.67 -1.79
N SER A 182 8.85 -1.69 -0.65
CA SER A 182 8.77 -2.89 0.19
C SER A 182 8.04 -4.06 -0.47
N GLU A 183 6.99 -3.82 -1.27
CA GLU A 183 6.34 -4.89 -2.05
C GLU A 183 7.32 -5.51 -3.06
N PHE A 184 8.14 -4.67 -3.71
CA PHE A 184 9.16 -5.14 -4.63
C PHE A 184 10.27 -5.91 -3.89
N LEU A 185 10.87 -5.32 -2.85
CA LEU A 185 11.95 -5.95 -2.07
C LEU A 185 11.51 -7.28 -1.46
N ASN A 186 10.34 -7.34 -0.81
CA ASN A 186 9.87 -8.58 -0.20
C ASN A 186 9.72 -9.71 -1.22
N SER A 187 9.35 -9.40 -2.47
CA SER A 187 9.20 -10.39 -3.53
C SER A 187 10.53 -10.97 -4.02
N ILE A 188 11.63 -10.21 -3.93
CA ILE A 188 12.95 -10.67 -4.38
C ILE A 188 13.79 -11.25 -3.24
N VAL A 189 13.56 -10.79 -2.00
CA VAL A 189 14.20 -11.35 -0.80
C VAL A 189 13.66 -12.73 -0.50
N PHE A 190 12.35 -12.95 -0.64
CA PHE A 190 11.74 -14.28 -0.45
C PHE A 190 12.41 -15.37 -1.30
N GLU A 191 12.90 -14.99 -2.48
CA GLU A 191 13.44 -15.90 -3.48
C GLU A 191 14.98 -15.88 -3.51
N ASN A 192 15.62 -15.41 -2.43
CA ASN A 192 17.07 -15.40 -2.24
C ASN A 192 17.84 -14.67 -3.36
N TYR A 193 17.24 -13.67 -4.01
CA TYR A 193 17.89 -12.93 -5.10
C TYR A 193 19.20 -12.27 -4.67
N LEU A 194 19.23 -11.70 -3.46
CA LEU A 194 20.40 -11.00 -2.93
C LEU A 194 21.62 -11.93 -2.74
N LEU A 195 21.39 -13.23 -2.48
CA LEU A 195 22.47 -14.22 -2.29
C LEU A 195 23.25 -14.52 -3.57
N LYS A 196 22.81 -14.02 -4.73
CA LYS A 196 23.49 -14.22 -6.01
C LYS A 196 24.69 -13.29 -6.21
N PHE A 197 24.89 -12.30 -5.33
CA PHE A 197 25.83 -11.21 -5.57
C PHE A 197 26.81 -11.04 -4.42
N ASN A 198 28.07 -10.73 -4.75
CA ASN A 198 29.13 -10.51 -3.76
C ASN A 198 29.28 -9.05 -3.36
N ASN A 199 28.63 -8.14 -4.08
CA ASN A 199 28.66 -6.71 -3.79
C ASN A 199 27.47 -5.99 -4.44
N PHE A 200 27.28 -4.75 -4.01
CA PHE A 200 26.17 -3.92 -4.45
C PHE A 200 26.25 -3.55 -5.95
N GLU A 201 27.44 -3.36 -6.49
CA GLU A 201 27.62 -2.97 -7.91
C GLU A 201 27.22 -4.10 -8.88
N GLU A 202 27.48 -5.35 -8.52
CA GLU A 202 27.00 -6.52 -9.26
C GLU A 202 25.47 -6.62 -9.23
N LEU A 203 24.88 -6.50 -8.03
CA LEU A 203 23.42 -6.49 -7.83
C LEU A 203 22.75 -5.39 -8.66
N LYS A 204 23.27 -4.16 -8.58
CA LYS A 204 22.77 -2.99 -9.30
C LYS A 204 22.81 -3.21 -10.81
N ARG A 205 23.95 -3.65 -11.34
CA ARG A 205 24.13 -3.88 -12.78
C ARG A 205 23.23 -4.98 -13.32
N ASP A 206 23.07 -6.09 -12.59
CA ASP A 206 22.14 -7.16 -13.01
C ASP A 206 20.69 -6.68 -12.99
N PHE A 207 20.29 -5.94 -11.95
CA PHE A 207 18.95 -5.35 -11.85
C PHE A 207 18.65 -4.34 -12.97
N GLU A 208 19.56 -3.40 -13.22
CA GLU A 208 19.41 -2.39 -14.29
C GLU A 208 19.36 -3.06 -15.66
N SER A 209 20.21 -4.07 -15.90
CA SER A 209 20.21 -4.86 -17.14
C SER A 209 18.89 -5.61 -17.33
N ALA A 210 18.37 -6.21 -16.25
CA ALA A 210 17.07 -6.88 -16.27
C ALA A 210 15.94 -5.95 -16.70
N ASN A 211 15.85 -4.77 -16.07
CA ASN A 211 14.82 -3.79 -16.38
C ASN A 211 14.92 -3.34 -17.83
N PHE A 212 16.13 -3.03 -18.29
CA PHE A 212 16.37 -2.63 -19.67
C PHE A 212 15.93 -3.71 -20.67
N GLN A 213 16.36 -4.95 -20.47
CA GLN A 213 16.02 -6.07 -21.37
C GLN A 213 14.52 -6.38 -21.37
N PHE A 214 13.88 -6.37 -20.20
CA PHE A 214 12.44 -6.59 -20.09
C PHE A 214 11.67 -5.49 -20.82
N ASN A 215 12.05 -4.23 -20.57
CA ASN A 215 11.45 -3.06 -21.22
C ASN A 215 11.59 -3.12 -22.75
N TRP A 216 12.78 -3.45 -23.23
CA TRP A 216 13.09 -3.63 -24.65
C TRP A 216 12.28 -4.74 -25.29
N THR A 217 12.17 -5.89 -24.62
CA THR A 217 11.48 -7.07 -25.14
C THR A 217 9.98 -6.80 -25.34
N ILE A 218 9.34 -6.14 -24.37
CA ILE A 218 7.93 -5.77 -24.47
C ILE A 218 7.69 -4.58 -25.41
N LYS A 219 8.72 -3.74 -25.63
CA LYS A 219 8.64 -2.49 -26.40
C LYS A 219 7.63 -1.49 -25.83
N TYR A 220 7.67 -1.32 -24.50
CA TYR A 220 6.74 -0.45 -23.76
C TYR A 220 6.61 0.95 -24.35
N LYS A 221 7.74 1.59 -24.71
CA LYS A 221 7.75 2.94 -25.27
C LYS A 221 7.01 3.02 -26.61
N ASP A 222 7.22 2.05 -27.50
CA ASP A 222 6.52 1.99 -28.79
C ASP A 222 5.03 1.74 -28.61
N LEU A 223 4.66 0.77 -27.74
CA LEU A 223 3.28 0.48 -27.41
C LEU A 223 2.56 1.70 -26.82
N PHE A 224 3.23 2.43 -25.93
CA PHE A 224 2.69 3.63 -25.30
C PHE A 224 2.47 4.76 -26.30
N ASN A 225 3.46 5.03 -27.16
CA ASN A 225 3.37 6.05 -28.20
C ASN A 225 2.27 5.74 -29.21
N ASN A 226 2.08 4.47 -29.57
CA ASN A 226 1.05 4.04 -30.51
C ASN A 226 -0.36 4.07 -29.91
N ASN A 227 -0.53 3.56 -28.68
CA ASN A 227 -1.82 3.55 -27.99
C ASN A 227 -1.64 3.52 -26.46
N ASN A 228 -1.50 4.71 -25.86
CA ASN A 228 -1.38 4.84 -24.42
C ASN A 228 -2.56 4.25 -23.61
N LYS A 229 -3.74 4.07 -24.22
CA LYS A 229 -4.93 3.51 -23.53
C LYS A 229 -4.79 2.04 -23.17
N LEU A 230 -3.78 1.35 -23.71
CA LEU A 230 -3.39 -0.01 -23.31
C LEU A 230 -2.91 -0.10 -21.86
N PHE A 231 -2.52 1.03 -21.26
CA PHE A 231 -2.04 1.10 -19.89
C PHE A 231 -3.03 1.85 -19.00
N TYR A 232 -2.96 1.61 -17.69
CA TYR A 232 -3.64 2.45 -16.73
C TYR A 232 -2.89 3.77 -16.57
N LYS A 233 -3.61 4.86 -16.30
CA LYS A 233 -3.03 6.21 -16.20
C LYS A 233 -1.87 6.26 -15.19
N ASP A 234 -2.00 5.53 -14.08
CA ASP A 234 -0.99 5.47 -13.03
C ASP A 234 0.32 4.78 -13.48
N GLU A 235 0.29 4.03 -14.59
CA GLU A 235 1.46 3.34 -15.15
C GLU A 235 2.24 4.22 -16.15
N TYR A 236 1.66 5.34 -16.61
CA TYR A 236 2.17 6.11 -17.74
C TYR A 236 3.60 6.60 -17.54
N ASP A 237 3.91 7.16 -16.37
CA ASP A 237 5.25 7.70 -16.09
C ASP A 237 6.31 6.60 -16.08
N CYS A 238 5.96 5.43 -15.53
CA CYS A 238 6.83 4.25 -15.46
C CYS A 238 7.12 3.71 -16.86
N VAL A 239 6.06 3.51 -17.66
CA VAL A 239 6.13 3.01 -19.03
C VAL A 239 6.91 3.96 -19.94
N ASN A 240 6.61 5.27 -19.86
CA ASN A 240 7.29 6.28 -20.67
C ASN A 240 8.78 6.43 -20.30
N SER A 241 9.12 6.27 -19.02
CA SER A 241 10.50 6.31 -18.52
C SER A 241 11.24 4.98 -18.64
N GLY A 242 10.57 3.90 -19.06
CA GLY A 242 11.14 2.55 -19.13
C GLY A 242 11.46 1.91 -17.77
N ILE A 243 10.83 2.40 -16.70
CA ILE A 243 11.01 1.91 -15.32
C ILE A 243 9.86 0.93 -15.03
N ILE A 244 10.03 -0.33 -15.40
CA ILE A 244 8.91 -1.29 -15.44
C ILE A 244 8.81 -2.19 -14.21
N PHE A 245 9.88 -2.28 -13.42
CA PHE A 245 9.94 -3.17 -12.25
C PHE A 245 8.96 -2.76 -11.14
N THR A 246 8.52 -1.51 -11.15
CA THR A 246 7.53 -0.97 -10.22
C THR A 246 6.11 -1.41 -10.54
N LEU A 247 5.81 -1.86 -11.77
CA LEU A 247 4.45 -2.20 -12.19
C LEU A 247 3.99 -3.53 -11.58
N LYS A 248 2.70 -3.61 -11.18
CA LYS A 248 2.06 -4.85 -10.70
C LYS A 248 1.51 -5.72 -11.84
N ASN A 249 1.27 -5.14 -13.01
CA ASN A 249 0.68 -5.84 -14.16
C ASN A 249 1.71 -6.51 -15.08
N ASN A 250 2.92 -6.80 -14.60
CA ASN A 250 3.92 -7.54 -15.36
C ASN A 250 4.56 -8.63 -14.50
N ASN A 251 5.28 -9.53 -15.15
CA ASN A 251 6.04 -10.60 -14.49
C ASN A 251 7.52 -10.25 -14.30
N PHE A 252 7.85 -8.96 -14.05
CA PHE A 252 9.24 -8.54 -13.94
C PHE A 252 9.97 -9.25 -12.80
N ASN A 253 9.31 -9.49 -11.66
CA ASN A 253 9.95 -10.10 -10.51
C ASN A 253 10.35 -11.55 -10.82
N GLU A 254 9.47 -12.30 -11.48
CA GLU A 254 9.74 -13.67 -11.92
C GLU A 254 10.89 -13.69 -12.94
N TYR A 255 10.86 -12.78 -13.92
CA TYR A 255 11.97 -12.58 -14.85
C TYR A 255 13.27 -12.19 -14.14
N LEU A 256 13.17 -11.39 -13.08
CA LEU A 256 14.32 -10.93 -12.30
C LEU A 256 15.05 -12.11 -11.68
N LEU A 257 14.28 -13.04 -11.14
CA LEU A 257 14.75 -14.24 -10.45
C LEU A 257 15.22 -15.33 -11.41
N ASN A 258 14.60 -15.43 -12.59
CA ASN A 258 14.93 -16.40 -13.63
C ASN A 258 14.81 -15.79 -15.03
N ARG A 259 15.96 -15.48 -15.64
CA ARG A 259 16.08 -14.90 -17.00
C ARG A 259 15.51 -15.76 -18.12
N LYS A 260 15.17 -17.03 -17.86
CA LYS A 260 14.50 -17.90 -18.84
C LYS A 260 13.00 -17.63 -18.96
N ILE A 261 12.40 -16.92 -18.00
CA ILE A 261 10.99 -16.56 -18.03
C ILE A 261 10.79 -15.51 -19.13
N VAL A 262 9.77 -15.67 -19.96
CA VAL A 262 9.49 -14.71 -21.02
C VAL A 262 8.84 -13.46 -20.41
N PRO A 263 9.37 -12.24 -20.68
CA PRO A 263 8.72 -11.00 -20.27
C PRO A 263 7.28 -10.93 -20.76
N SER A 264 6.36 -10.53 -19.89
CA SER A 264 4.95 -10.36 -20.21
C SER A 264 4.31 -9.23 -19.41
N HIS A 265 3.29 -8.60 -20.00
CA HIS A 265 2.49 -7.57 -19.35
C HIS A 265 1.00 -7.81 -19.61
N LYS A 266 0.19 -7.64 -18.57
CA LYS A 266 -1.26 -7.74 -18.64
C LYS A 266 -1.85 -6.36 -18.97
N PHE A 267 -1.98 -6.09 -20.26
CA PHE A 267 -2.54 -4.84 -20.76
C PHE A 267 -3.99 -4.64 -20.32
N LYS A 268 -4.38 -3.37 -20.21
CA LYS A 268 -5.75 -2.97 -19.94
C LYS A 268 -6.65 -3.43 -21.09
N LYS A 269 -7.72 -4.15 -20.73
CA LYS A 269 -8.75 -4.52 -21.69
C LYS A 269 -9.58 -3.28 -22.06
N ASP A 270 -9.81 -3.09 -23.35
CA ASP A 270 -10.77 -2.11 -23.83
C ASP A 270 -12.17 -2.53 -23.41
N LYS A 271 -12.82 -1.69 -22.60
CA LYS A 271 -14.20 -1.91 -22.21
C LYS A 271 -15.11 -1.63 -23.39
N LYS A 272 -15.98 -2.59 -23.72
CA LYS A 272 -17.04 -2.35 -24.71
C LYS A 272 -17.98 -1.27 -24.16
N ARG A 273 -18.10 -0.16 -24.89
CA ARG A 273 -19.00 0.93 -24.52
C ARG A 273 -20.45 0.48 -24.70
N ILE A 274 -21.27 0.57 -23.66
CA ILE A 274 -22.73 0.47 -23.79
C ILE A 274 -23.21 1.66 -24.62
N SER A 275 -23.63 1.39 -25.85
CA SER A 275 -24.10 2.43 -26.78
C SER A 275 -25.40 3.05 -26.26
N LYS A 276 -25.69 4.30 -26.67
CA LYS A 276 -26.98 4.96 -26.33
C LYS A 276 -28.18 4.14 -26.81
N LYS A 277 -28.04 3.49 -27.97
CA LYS A 277 -29.05 2.60 -28.55
C LYS A 277 -29.29 1.39 -27.64
N LEU A 278 -28.24 0.65 -27.29
CA LEU A 278 -28.35 -0.52 -26.42
C LEU A 278 -28.90 -0.16 -25.05
N LYS A 279 -28.46 0.98 -24.48
CA LYS A 279 -29.00 1.50 -23.22
C LYS A 279 -30.53 1.66 -23.31
N LYS A 280 -31.02 2.35 -24.36
CA LYS A 280 -32.47 2.51 -24.61
C LYS A 280 -33.20 1.17 -24.78
N GLU A 281 -32.61 0.23 -25.49
CA GLU A 281 -33.19 -1.12 -25.68
C GLU A 281 -33.32 -1.88 -24.35
N VAL A 282 -32.32 -1.77 -23.47
CA VAL A 282 -32.35 -2.34 -22.11
C VAL A 282 -33.47 -1.73 -21.27
N TRP A 283 -33.72 -0.42 -21.38
CA TRP A 283 -34.86 0.23 -20.71
C TRP A 283 -36.20 -0.28 -21.23
N LEU A 284 -36.37 -0.29 -22.55
CA LEU A 284 -37.61 -0.74 -23.20
C LEU A 284 -37.92 -2.20 -22.86
N LYS A 285 -36.90 -3.07 -22.79
CA LYS A 285 -37.05 -4.47 -22.40
C LYS A 285 -37.57 -4.63 -20.97
N GLU A 286 -37.14 -3.79 -20.04
CA GLU A 286 -37.50 -3.92 -18.61
C GLU A 286 -38.80 -3.20 -18.24
N PHE A 287 -38.98 -1.98 -18.75
CA PHE A 287 -40.06 -1.08 -18.33
C PHE A 287 -41.03 -0.70 -19.46
N GLY A 288 -40.77 -1.13 -20.70
CA GLY A 288 -41.53 -0.70 -21.86
C GLY A 288 -41.45 0.82 -22.07
N ASN A 289 -42.57 1.44 -22.44
CA ASN A 289 -42.66 2.88 -22.69
C ASN A 289 -42.82 3.75 -21.43
N LYS A 290 -42.64 3.18 -20.23
CA LYS A 290 -42.73 3.93 -18.98
C LYS A 290 -41.58 4.94 -18.88
N LYS A 291 -41.87 6.13 -18.37
CA LYS A 291 -40.88 7.20 -18.11
C LYS A 291 -40.06 6.95 -16.85
N THR A 292 -40.59 6.16 -15.92
CA THR A 292 -39.97 5.83 -14.64
C THR A 292 -40.11 4.33 -14.35
N GLY A 293 -39.17 3.81 -13.58
CA GLY A 293 -39.15 2.41 -13.14
C GLY A 293 -38.45 2.27 -11.79
N LYS A 294 -38.83 1.28 -10.99
CA LYS A 294 -38.07 0.95 -9.77
C LYS A 294 -36.77 0.25 -10.17
N CYS A 295 -35.67 0.58 -9.51
CA CYS A 295 -34.41 -0.13 -9.69
C CYS A 295 -34.63 -1.65 -9.46
N PRO A 296 -34.33 -2.53 -10.43
CA PRO A 296 -34.56 -3.97 -10.30
C PRO A 296 -33.63 -4.68 -9.30
N TYR A 297 -32.62 -3.99 -8.76
CA TYR A 297 -31.68 -4.59 -7.83
C TYR A 297 -32.34 -4.87 -6.47
N LYS A 298 -32.06 -6.05 -5.91
CA LYS A 298 -32.68 -6.53 -4.67
C LYS A 298 -32.58 -5.50 -3.54
N ASN A 299 -33.71 -5.26 -2.88
CA ASN A 299 -33.87 -4.32 -1.77
C ASN A 299 -33.57 -2.84 -2.12
N CYS A 300 -33.42 -2.47 -3.39
CA CYS A 300 -33.32 -1.08 -3.79
C CYS A 300 -34.71 -0.42 -3.84
N LYS A 301 -34.86 0.74 -3.21
CA LYS A 301 -36.10 1.53 -3.23
C LYS A 301 -36.04 2.71 -4.21
N ASN A 302 -34.91 2.90 -4.91
CA ASN A 302 -34.72 4.04 -5.79
C ASN A 302 -35.57 3.89 -7.06
N THR A 303 -36.24 4.98 -7.44
CA THR A 303 -36.84 5.14 -8.75
C THR A 303 -35.78 5.68 -9.71
N ILE A 304 -35.69 5.09 -10.90
CA ILE A 304 -34.86 5.56 -12.00
C ILE A 304 -35.75 6.06 -13.13
N THR A 305 -35.21 6.90 -14.01
CA THR A 305 -35.95 7.50 -15.13
C THR A 305 -35.34 7.09 -16.47
N GLU A 306 -36.11 7.16 -17.55
CA GLU A 306 -35.63 6.78 -18.90
C GLU A 306 -34.41 7.60 -19.36
N ASN A 307 -34.17 8.75 -18.75
CA ASN A 307 -33.05 9.65 -19.09
C ASN A 307 -31.94 9.59 -18.04
N ASP A 308 -32.19 9.03 -16.86
CA ASP A 308 -31.24 8.94 -15.75
C ASP A 308 -31.26 7.56 -15.08
N TYR A 309 -30.35 6.71 -15.56
CA TYR A 309 -30.06 5.37 -15.05
C TYR A 309 -28.69 4.92 -15.56
N SER A 310 -28.14 3.88 -14.93
CA SER A 310 -26.99 3.11 -15.40
C SER A 310 -27.44 1.73 -15.89
N CYS A 311 -26.58 0.99 -16.58
CA CYS A 311 -26.84 -0.40 -16.93
C CYS A 311 -25.88 -1.30 -16.16
N GLY A 312 -26.43 -2.14 -15.28
CA GLY A 312 -25.68 -3.17 -14.57
C GLY A 312 -25.60 -4.44 -15.41
N HIS A 313 -24.47 -5.13 -15.35
CA HIS A 313 -24.33 -6.44 -16.00
C HIS A 313 -24.84 -7.55 -15.08
N ILE A 314 -25.51 -8.56 -15.63
CA ILE A 314 -25.94 -9.75 -14.89
C ILE A 314 -24.73 -10.62 -14.57
N ILE A 315 -23.96 -11.00 -15.59
CA ILE A 315 -22.60 -11.53 -15.46
C ILE A 315 -21.65 -10.38 -15.66
N SER A 316 -20.78 -10.10 -14.68
CA SER A 316 -19.87 -8.96 -14.79
C SER A 316 -18.91 -9.11 -15.97
N GLU A 317 -18.52 -8.00 -16.59
CA GLU A 317 -17.49 -7.99 -17.64
C GLU A 317 -16.18 -8.62 -17.14
N TYR A 318 -15.88 -8.46 -15.84
CA TYR A 318 -14.73 -9.09 -15.19
C TYR A 318 -14.81 -10.63 -15.24
N ASN A 319 -16.02 -11.18 -15.06
CA ASN A 319 -16.31 -12.61 -15.15
C ASN A 319 -16.66 -13.07 -16.57
N GLY A 320 -16.35 -12.26 -17.59
CA GLY A 320 -16.57 -12.61 -19.00
C GLY A 320 -17.98 -12.34 -19.53
N GLY A 321 -18.81 -11.59 -18.81
CA GLY A 321 -20.13 -11.21 -19.28
C GLY A 321 -20.07 -10.23 -20.45
N GLU A 322 -20.89 -10.50 -21.47
CA GLU A 322 -20.94 -9.68 -22.68
C GLU A 322 -21.75 -8.38 -22.50
N THR A 323 -21.48 -7.40 -23.36
CA THR A 323 -22.19 -6.12 -23.38
C THR A 323 -23.36 -6.19 -24.37
N ASP A 324 -24.40 -6.94 -24.01
CA ASP A 324 -25.59 -7.16 -24.83
C ASP A 324 -26.89 -6.97 -24.03
N ILE A 325 -28.03 -6.98 -24.72
CA ILE A 325 -29.35 -6.72 -24.14
C ILE A 325 -29.85 -7.81 -23.17
N ASN A 326 -29.28 -9.01 -23.23
CA ASN A 326 -29.61 -10.13 -22.36
C ASN A 326 -28.81 -10.11 -21.07
N ASN A 327 -27.58 -9.62 -21.13
CA ASN A 327 -26.71 -9.49 -19.96
C ASN A 327 -26.81 -8.13 -19.26
N LEU A 328 -27.61 -7.18 -19.75
CA LEU A 328 -27.76 -5.85 -19.15
C LEU A 328 -29.15 -5.61 -18.55
N LYS A 329 -29.19 -4.91 -17.42
CA LYS A 329 -30.42 -4.47 -16.74
C LYS A 329 -30.32 -2.98 -16.34
N PRO A 330 -31.42 -2.20 -16.40
CA PRO A 330 -31.42 -0.84 -15.87
C PRO A 330 -31.12 -0.86 -14.37
N MET A 331 -30.36 0.11 -13.87
CA MET A 331 -29.94 0.14 -12.47
C MET A 331 -29.64 1.57 -12.02
N CYS A 332 -29.90 1.91 -10.75
CA CYS A 332 -29.47 3.20 -10.22
C CYS A 332 -27.93 3.24 -10.04
N TYR A 333 -27.35 4.43 -10.09
CA TYR A 333 -25.89 4.61 -9.99
C TYR A 333 -25.30 4.00 -8.71
N GLY A 334 -25.98 4.17 -7.57
CA GLY A 334 -25.54 3.60 -6.29
C GLY A 334 -25.49 2.07 -6.27
N CYS A 335 -26.48 1.39 -6.86
CA CYS A 335 -26.48 -0.07 -6.97
C CYS A 335 -25.41 -0.55 -7.95
N ASN A 336 -25.24 0.14 -9.08
CA ASN A 336 -24.23 -0.23 -10.09
C ASN A 336 -22.81 -0.14 -9.52
N ASN A 337 -22.51 0.93 -8.79
CA ASN A 337 -21.22 1.08 -8.10
C ASN A 337 -21.02 0.02 -7.03
N ARG A 338 -22.07 -0.29 -6.25
CA ARG A 338 -22.00 -1.33 -5.22
C ARG A 338 -21.77 -2.71 -5.84
N LEU A 339 -22.39 -3.02 -6.97
CA LEU A 339 -22.25 -4.30 -7.66
C LEU A 339 -20.80 -4.51 -8.13
N GLY A 340 -20.22 -3.51 -8.81
CA GLY A 340 -18.79 -3.49 -9.17
C GLY A 340 -18.39 -4.66 -10.08
N LYS A 341 -17.43 -5.48 -9.62
CA LYS A 341 -16.91 -6.65 -10.36
C LYS A 341 -17.75 -7.92 -10.16
N ARG A 342 -18.81 -7.89 -9.34
CA ARG A 342 -19.62 -9.07 -8.99
C ARG A 342 -20.72 -9.31 -10.01
N ASN A 343 -21.12 -10.57 -10.15
CA ASN A 343 -22.34 -10.91 -10.88
C ASN A 343 -23.56 -10.38 -10.11
N TRP A 344 -24.58 -9.96 -10.85
CA TRP A 344 -25.90 -9.68 -10.31
C TRP A 344 -26.54 -11.01 -9.92
N ILE A 345 -26.50 -11.31 -8.63
CA ILE A 345 -27.24 -12.43 -8.06
C ILE A 345 -28.66 -11.94 -7.81
N LEU A 346 -29.63 -12.53 -8.50
CA LEU A 346 -31.05 -12.19 -8.42
C LEU A 346 -31.63 -12.51 -7.03
#